data_AF-Q5DVE9-F1
#
_entry.id   AF-Q5DVE9-F1
#
_cell.length_a   1.000
_cell.length_b   1.000
_cell.length_c   1.000
_cell.angle_alpha   90.00
_cell.angle_beta   90.00
_cell.angle_gamma   90.00
#
_symmetry.space_group_name_H-M   'P 1'
#
loop_
_entity.id
_entity.type
_entity.pdbx_description
1 polymer ?
#
loop_
_entity_poly.entity_id
_entity_poly.type
_entity_poly.pdbx_seq_one_letter_code
_entity_poly.pdbx_strand_id
1 'polypeptide(L)'
;MNSSRRITKEDVREIAKKSLPKKLDEKGRELYKCPRCSEFARYIDVDERDGHFYIYAIHYNGTRGHGKPKLERHYLGALEYDYVERFNNINLQGLFNEKRHVEYIKNAANQIDSDRLTAYDFAETLDSLSKNLKSMIIDENDKKILEEKMKKIFQLLEKKDH
;
A
#
# COMPACT_ATOMS: atom_id res chain seq x y z
N MET A 1 -7.75 31.99 -2.66
CA MET A 1 -6.55 31.22 -2.26
C MET A 1 -7.01 30.12 -1.32
N ASN A 2 -7.09 28.87 -1.79
CA ASN A 2 -7.41 27.75 -0.92
C ASN A 2 -6.20 27.48 -0.03
N SER A 3 -6.29 27.85 1.24
CA SER A 3 -5.32 27.48 2.27
C SER A 3 -5.40 25.97 2.47
N SER A 4 -4.53 25.21 1.79
CA SER A 4 -4.37 23.79 2.04
C SER A 4 -4.05 23.58 3.52
N ARG A 5 -4.99 23.01 4.26
CA ARG A 5 -4.84 22.69 5.68
C ARG A 5 -3.64 21.76 5.86
N ARG A 6 -2.73 22.12 6.77
CA ARG A 6 -1.58 21.27 7.14
C ARG A 6 -2.09 19.95 7.72
N ILE A 7 -1.58 18.83 7.21
CA ILE A 7 -1.84 17.49 7.75
C ILE A 7 -1.31 17.39 9.17
N THR A 8 -2.12 16.82 10.07
CA THR A 8 -1.78 16.60 11.49
C THR A 8 -1.56 15.12 11.81
N LYS A 9 -0.97 14.81 12.96
CA LYS A 9 -0.86 13.43 13.47
C LYS A 9 -2.21 12.70 13.54
N GLU A 10 -3.28 13.42 13.87
CA GLU A 10 -4.62 12.82 13.92
C GLU A 10 -5.12 12.45 12.54
N ASP A 11 -4.92 13.34 11.55
CA ASP A 11 -5.30 13.06 10.16
C ASP A 11 -4.57 11.80 9.65
N VAL A 12 -3.27 11.68 9.92
CA VAL A 12 -2.48 10.50 9.55
C VAL A 12 -2.94 9.24 10.29
N ARG A 13 -3.27 9.35 11.57
CA ARG A 13 -3.79 8.22 12.35
C ARG A 13 -5.11 7.73 11.75
N GLU A 14 -6.01 8.63 11.40
CA GLU A 14 -7.29 8.29 10.79
C GLU A 14 -7.13 7.69 9.38
N ILE A 15 -6.17 8.19 8.59
CA ILE A 15 -5.80 7.55 7.32
C ILE A 15 -5.36 6.10 7.57
N ALA A 16 -4.41 5.87 8.48
CA ALA A 16 -3.90 4.54 8.78
C ALA A 16 -4.99 3.58 9.28
N LYS A 17 -5.86 4.04 10.20
CA LYS A 17 -6.98 3.23 10.71
C LYS A 17 -7.98 2.84 9.62
N LYS A 18 -8.24 3.72 8.64
CA LYS A 18 -9.13 3.44 7.50
C LYS A 18 -8.51 2.46 6.52
N SER A 19 -7.19 2.46 6.39
CA SER A 19 -6.46 1.57 5.48
C SER A 19 -6.28 0.14 6.01
N LEU A 20 -6.36 -0.06 7.33
CA LEU A 20 -6.12 -1.35 7.96
C LEU A 20 -7.44 -2.11 8.22
N PRO A 21 -7.46 -3.44 7.99
CA PRO A 21 -8.58 -4.28 8.41
C PRO A 21 -8.80 -4.17 9.93
N LYS A 22 -10.06 -4.08 10.36
CA LYS A 22 -10.41 -3.89 11.78
C LYS A 22 -11.44 -4.88 12.28
N LYS A 23 -11.41 -5.16 13.58
CA LYS A 23 -12.45 -5.91 14.30
C LYS A 23 -12.75 -5.24 15.64
N LEU A 24 -13.85 -5.61 16.27
CA LEU A 24 -14.16 -5.19 17.64
C LEU A 24 -13.66 -6.23 18.65
N ASP A 25 -13.16 -5.78 19.79
CA ASP A 25 -12.90 -6.63 20.95
C ASP A 25 -14.16 -6.82 21.81
N GLU A 26 -14.06 -7.64 22.86
CA GLU A 26 -15.16 -7.95 23.79
C GLU A 26 -15.78 -6.71 24.47
N LYS A 27 -15.07 -5.58 24.47
CA LYS A 27 -15.53 -4.30 25.05
C LYS A 27 -16.00 -3.32 23.97
N GLY A 28 -16.15 -3.78 22.73
CA GLY A 28 -16.58 -2.95 21.60
C GLY A 28 -15.51 -1.99 21.09
N ARG A 29 -14.22 -2.20 21.41
CA ARG A 29 -13.13 -1.33 20.96
C ARG A 29 -12.56 -1.83 19.64
N GLU A 30 -12.23 -0.91 18.73
CA GLU A 30 -11.58 -1.24 17.48
C GLU A 30 -10.15 -1.78 17.71
N LEU A 31 -9.85 -2.90 17.08
CA LEU A 31 -8.51 -3.46 16.94
C LEU A 31 -8.16 -3.49 15.45
N TYR A 32 -6.88 -3.26 15.13
CA TYR A 32 -6.41 -3.14 13.75
C TYR A 32 -5.47 -4.28 13.41
N LYS A 33 -5.70 -4.99 12.31
CA LYS A 33 -4.83 -6.07 11.86
C LYS A 33 -3.47 -5.49 11.46
N CYS A 34 -2.41 -5.96 12.10
CA CYS A 34 -1.05 -5.52 11.82
C CYS A 34 -0.53 -6.24 10.56
N PRO A 35 -0.16 -5.52 9.49
CA PRO A 35 0.35 -6.15 8.27
C PRO A 35 1.75 -6.76 8.45
N ARG A 36 2.47 -6.42 9.54
CA ARG A 36 3.80 -6.96 9.83
C ARG A 36 3.75 -8.36 10.46
N CYS A 37 2.79 -8.63 11.33
CA CYS A 37 2.73 -9.88 12.10
C CYS A 37 1.39 -10.62 12.01
N SER A 38 0.41 -10.07 11.29
CA SER A 38 -0.97 -10.57 11.16
C SER A 38 -1.83 -10.54 12.43
N GLU A 39 -1.26 -10.25 13.60
CA GLU A 39 -1.98 -10.07 14.86
C GLU A 39 -2.73 -8.73 14.93
N PHE A 40 -3.78 -8.67 15.75
CA PHE A 40 -4.55 -7.45 15.95
C PHE A 40 -3.90 -6.53 16.99
N ALA A 41 -3.46 -5.36 16.53
CA ALA A 41 -2.95 -4.27 17.36
C ALA A 41 -4.08 -3.59 18.13
N ARG A 42 -3.75 -3.09 19.33
CA ARG A 42 -4.67 -2.37 20.22
C ARG A 42 -5.01 -0.98 19.70
N TYR A 43 -4.04 -0.30 19.11
CA TYR A 43 -4.24 1.01 18.51
C TYR A 43 -3.10 1.33 17.53
N ILE A 44 -3.34 2.37 16.73
CA ILE A 44 -2.35 2.93 15.81
C ILE A 44 -1.75 4.19 16.43
N ASP A 45 -0.43 4.24 16.44
CA ASP A 45 0.36 5.35 16.93
C ASP A 45 1.07 6.06 15.76
N VAL A 46 1.32 7.36 15.93
CA VAL A 46 1.94 8.20 14.90
C VAL A 46 3.00 9.09 15.54
N ASP A 47 4.25 8.87 15.17
CA ASP A 47 5.34 9.78 15.48
C ASP A 47 5.49 10.82 14.36
N GLU A 48 5.76 12.07 14.71
CA GLU A 48 6.16 13.11 13.75
C GLU A 48 7.61 13.47 14.05
N ARG A 49 8.46 13.44 13.03
CA ARG A 49 9.88 13.82 13.14
C ARG A 49 10.26 14.55 11.87
N ASP A 50 10.80 15.76 12.03
CA ASP A 50 11.26 16.60 10.92
C ASP A 50 10.21 16.81 9.80
N GLY A 51 8.93 16.88 10.18
CA GLY A 51 7.80 17.05 9.25
C GLY A 51 7.31 15.75 8.59
N HIS A 52 7.95 14.61 8.86
CA HIS A 52 7.51 13.30 8.38
C HIS A 52 6.69 12.56 9.45
N PHE A 53 5.70 11.78 9.01
CA PHE A 53 4.87 10.97 9.87
C PHE A 53 5.19 9.49 9.75
N TYR A 54 5.43 8.83 10.89
CA TYR A 54 5.80 7.42 11.01
C TYR A 54 4.72 6.67 11.77
N ILE A 55 4.19 5.61 11.16
CA ILE A 55 3.01 4.91 11.65
C ILE A 55 3.43 3.62 12.33
N TYR A 56 2.83 3.32 13.48
CA TYR A 56 3.11 2.13 14.26
C TYR A 56 1.83 1.40 14.68
N ALA A 57 1.84 0.08 14.60
CA ALA A 57 0.88 -0.80 15.26
C ALA A 57 1.36 -1.10 16.68
N ILE A 58 0.50 -0.89 17.68
CA ILE A 58 0.85 -1.12 19.08
C ILE A 58 0.18 -2.41 19.58
N HIS A 59 0.99 -3.39 19.94
CA HIS A 59 0.56 -4.69 20.45
C HIS A 59 0.69 -4.75 21.98
N TYR A 60 -0.17 -5.55 22.60
CA TYR A 60 -0.14 -5.81 24.04
C TYR A 60 0.42 -7.20 24.28
N ASN A 61 1.58 -7.30 24.92
CA ASN A 61 2.27 -8.57 25.16
C ASN A 61 2.14 -9.06 26.61
N GLY A 62 1.03 -8.74 27.28
CA GLY A 62 0.79 -9.09 28.67
C GLY A 62 1.23 -8.02 29.68
N THR A 63 1.04 -8.36 30.96
CA THR A 63 1.47 -7.59 32.14
C THR A 63 2.61 -8.32 32.84
N ARG A 64 3.66 -7.61 33.27
CA ARG A 64 4.61 -8.15 34.25
C ARG A 64 4.02 -7.97 35.65
N GLY A 65 3.34 -8.97 36.21
CA GLY A 65 2.81 -8.91 37.58
C GLY A 65 2.07 -7.60 37.90
N HIS A 66 2.40 -6.95 39.04
CA HIS A 66 1.87 -5.63 39.46
C HIS A 66 2.36 -4.43 38.59
N GLY A 67 2.95 -4.65 37.42
CA GLY A 67 3.61 -3.64 36.61
C GLY A 67 2.87 -3.22 35.35
N LYS A 68 3.20 -2.00 34.86
CA LYS A 68 2.69 -1.40 33.62
C LYS A 68 2.70 -2.39 32.44
N PRO A 69 1.71 -2.32 31.54
CA PRO A 69 1.61 -3.24 30.42
C PRO A 69 2.82 -3.14 29.48
N LYS A 70 3.30 -4.28 28.98
CA LYS A 70 4.38 -4.31 27.99
C LYS A 70 3.77 -4.09 26.61
N LEU A 71 4.03 -2.92 26.05
CA LEU A 71 3.64 -2.58 24.68
C LEU A 71 4.78 -2.89 23.72
N GLU A 72 4.45 -3.50 22.59
CA GLU A 72 5.36 -3.70 21.47
C GLU A 72 4.95 -2.80 20.31
N ARG A 73 5.92 -2.11 19.69
CA ARG A 73 5.70 -1.21 18.55
C ARG A 73 6.15 -1.90 17.27
N HIS A 74 5.23 -2.08 16.33
CA HIS A 74 5.53 -2.53 14.98
C HIS A 74 5.49 -1.36 14.02
N TYR A 75 6.64 -1.03 13.43
CA TYR A 75 6.72 0.02 12.43
C TYR A 75 5.99 -0.41 11.15
N LEU A 76 5.03 0.41 10.73
CA LEU A 76 4.21 0.21 9.52
C LEU A 76 4.64 1.12 8.38
N GLY A 77 5.77 1.82 8.49
CA GLY A 77 6.26 2.72 7.46
C GLY A 77 5.87 4.19 7.68
N ALA A 78 6.39 5.04 6.80
CA ALA A 78 6.07 6.47 6.78
C ALA A 78 4.81 6.73 5.94
N LEU A 79 4.14 7.85 6.20
CA LEU A 79 3.05 8.33 5.34
C LEU A 79 3.55 8.51 3.89
N GLU A 80 4.69 9.18 3.75
CA GLU A 80 5.39 9.48 2.50
C GLU A 80 6.91 9.33 2.71
N TYR A 81 7.65 8.94 1.66
CA TYR A 81 9.11 8.73 1.69
C TYR A 81 9.87 9.75 0.84
N ASP A 82 9.90 11.01 1.26
CA ASP A 82 10.45 12.13 0.48
C ASP A 82 11.87 11.89 -0.06
N TYR A 83 12.76 11.29 0.74
CA TYR A 83 14.14 11.08 0.31
C TYR A 83 14.27 10.06 -0.83
N VAL A 84 13.53 8.96 -0.76
CA VAL A 84 13.56 7.90 -1.78
C VAL A 84 12.83 8.36 -3.04
N GLU A 85 11.80 9.18 -2.88
CA GLU A 85 10.99 9.73 -3.98
C GLU A 85 11.69 10.83 -4.78
N ARG A 86 12.78 11.43 -4.28
CA ARG A 86 13.54 12.47 -5.00
C ARG A 86 14.00 12.06 -6.40
N PHE A 87 14.19 10.76 -6.63
CA PHE A 87 14.72 10.23 -7.87
C PHE A 87 13.78 9.22 -8.54
N ASN A 88 12.64 8.90 -7.92
CA ASN A 88 11.65 7.95 -8.42
C ASN A 88 10.28 8.45 -7.98
N ASN A 89 9.42 8.91 -8.90
CA ASN A 89 8.09 9.46 -8.56
C ASN A 89 7.03 8.35 -8.41
N ILE A 90 7.32 7.33 -7.60
CA ILE A 90 6.47 6.13 -7.47
C ILE A 90 5.44 6.29 -6.34
N ASN A 91 5.58 7.33 -5.52
CA ASN A 91 4.83 7.64 -4.31
C ASN A 91 4.83 6.47 -3.32
N LEU A 92 6.02 6.05 -2.90
CA LEU A 92 6.21 5.01 -1.89
C LEU A 92 5.49 5.36 -0.58
N GLN A 93 4.86 4.34 0.00
CA GLN A 93 4.05 4.39 1.20
C GLN A 93 4.37 3.23 2.16
N GLY A 94 4.04 3.42 3.43
CA GLY A 94 4.17 2.38 4.44
C GLY A 94 3.27 1.15 4.24
N LEU A 95 3.60 0.09 4.97
CA LEU A 95 2.84 -1.15 5.10
C LEU A 95 1.37 -0.94 5.52
N PHE A 96 1.05 0.17 6.17
CA PHE A 96 -0.31 0.50 6.59
C PHE A 96 -1.30 0.61 5.40
N ASN A 97 -0.81 0.87 4.18
CA ASN A 97 -1.64 0.85 2.98
C ASN A 97 -1.48 -0.49 2.24
N GLU A 98 -2.51 -1.34 2.29
CA GLU A 98 -2.52 -2.63 1.58
C GLU A 98 -2.57 -2.45 0.05
N LYS A 99 -3.12 -1.34 -0.44
CA LYS A 99 -3.24 -1.05 -1.88
C LYS A 99 -1.99 -0.42 -2.49
N ARG A 100 -0.95 -0.15 -1.67
CA ARG A 100 0.29 0.54 -2.13
C ARG A 100 0.93 -0.11 -3.34
N HIS A 101 0.93 -1.44 -3.43
CA HIS A 101 1.55 -2.17 -4.56
C HIS A 101 0.85 -1.89 -5.89
N VAL A 102 -0.48 -1.73 -5.87
CA VAL A 102 -1.26 -1.36 -7.06
C VAL A 102 -0.90 0.06 -7.50
N GLU A 103 -0.79 0.99 -6.55
CA GLU A 103 -0.39 2.36 -6.85
C GLU A 103 1.06 2.44 -7.36
N TYR A 104 1.97 1.62 -6.82
CA TYR A 104 3.35 1.56 -7.32
C TYR A 104 3.40 1.09 -8.77
N ILE A 105 2.63 0.05 -9.12
CA ILE A 105 2.58 -0.45 -10.50
C ILE A 105 2.05 0.64 -11.43
N LYS A 106 0.97 1.35 -11.04
CA LYS A 106 0.41 2.47 -11.84
C LYS A 106 1.44 3.59 -12.03
N ASN A 107 2.08 4.03 -10.95
CA ASN A 107 3.03 5.14 -11.00
C ASN A 107 4.32 4.77 -11.73
N ALA A 108 4.78 3.52 -11.59
CA ALA A 108 5.90 3.01 -12.36
C ALA A 108 5.55 2.94 -13.85
N ALA A 109 4.38 2.40 -14.20
CA ALA A 109 3.93 2.32 -15.60
C ALA A 109 3.85 3.71 -16.27
N ASN A 110 3.43 4.74 -15.54
CA ASN A 110 3.39 6.12 -16.04
C ASN A 110 4.78 6.75 -16.25
N GLN A 111 5.83 6.18 -15.65
CA GLN A 111 7.21 6.65 -15.80
C GLN A 111 7.98 5.89 -16.88
N ILE A 112 7.39 4.84 -17.45
CA ILE A 112 8.02 4.08 -18.52
C ILE A 112 8.06 4.95 -19.78
N ASP A 113 9.28 5.28 -20.21
CA ASP A 113 9.55 5.90 -21.49
C ASP A 113 9.43 4.83 -22.59
N SER A 114 8.49 5.01 -23.52
CA SER A 114 8.24 4.08 -24.63
C SER A 114 9.44 3.91 -25.55
N ASP A 115 10.36 4.86 -25.55
CA ASP A 115 11.55 4.83 -26.41
C ASP A 115 12.68 3.98 -25.80
N ARG A 116 12.57 3.65 -24.50
CA ARG A 116 13.56 2.88 -23.74
C ARG A 116 13.09 1.48 -23.36
N LEU A 117 11.81 1.21 -23.52
CA LEU A 117 11.22 -0.09 -23.23
C LEU A 117 11.19 -0.92 -24.51
N THR A 118 11.97 -2.01 -24.56
CA THR A 118 11.84 -2.91 -25.71
C THR A 118 10.51 -3.66 -25.62
N ALA A 119 9.93 -4.02 -26.77
CA ALA A 119 8.73 -4.86 -26.82
C ALA A 119 8.94 -6.19 -26.07
N TYR A 120 10.19 -6.67 -26.01
CA TYR A 120 10.58 -7.86 -25.25
C TYR A 120 10.48 -7.66 -23.74
N ASP A 121 11.08 -6.59 -23.19
CA ASP A 121 11.02 -6.28 -21.75
C ASP A 121 9.58 -6.10 -21.27
N PHE A 122 8.75 -5.48 -22.12
CA PHE A 122 7.32 -5.33 -21.83
C PHE A 122 6.59 -6.68 -21.83
N ALA A 123 6.84 -7.53 -22.82
CA ALA A 123 6.22 -8.84 -22.92
C ALA A 123 6.62 -9.76 -21.75
N GLU A 124 7.90 -9.77 -21.36
CA GLU A 124 8.38 -10.53 -20.21
C GLU A 124 7.77 -10.02 -18.90
N THR A 125 7.69 -8.70 -18.72
CA THR A 125 7.04 -8.08 -17.55
C THR A 125 5.56 -8.45 -17.48
N LEU A 126 4.83 -8.39 -18.60
CA LEU A 126 3.42 -8.77 -18.66
C LEU A 126 3.20 -10.26 -18.39
N ASP A 127 4.06 -11.14 -18.89
CA ASP A 127 3.98 -12.58 -18.63
C ASP A 127 4.22 -12.89 -17.15
N SER A 128 5.24 -12.27 -16.55
CA SER A 128 5.53 -12.41 -15.12
C SER A 128 4.38 -11.90 -14.24
N LEU A 129 3.83 -10.72 -14.57
CA LEU A 129 2.63 -10.19 -13.91
C LEU A 129 1.43 -11.12 -14.07
N SER A 130 1.18 -11.64 -15.27
CA SER A 130 0.08 -12.57 -15.56
C SER A 130 0.18 -13.87 -14.76
N LYS A 131 1.38 -14.45 -14.66
CA LYS A 131 1.63 -15.66 -13.85
C LYS A 131 1.35 -15.43 -12.36
N ASN A 132 1.76 -14.27 -11.83
CA ASN A 132 1.49 -13.91 -10.44
C ASN A 132 0.00 -13.64 -10.20
N LEU A 133 -0.69 -12.99 -11.15
CA LEU A 133 -2.12 -12.68 -11.06
C LEU A 133 -3.01 -13.93 -11.11
N LYS A 134 -2.61 -14.99 -11.83
CA LYS A 134 -3.34 -16.28 -11.86
C LYS A 134 -3.48 -16.94 -10.48
N SER A 135 -2.72 -16.50 -9.49
CA SER A 135 -2.81 -16.98 -8.10
C SER A 135 -3.70 -16.12 -7.19
N MET A 136 -4.12 -14.93 -7.65
CA MET A 136 -5.08 -14.10 -6.94
C MET A 136 -6.50 -14.61 -7.20
N ILE A 137 -7.36 -14.57 -6.18
CA ILE A 137 -8.80 -14.82 -6.34
C ILE A 137 -9.35 -13.63 -7.14
N ILE A 138 -9.43 -13.80 -8.45
CA ILE A 138 -10.09 -12.88 -9.37
C ILE A 138 -11.53 -13.39 -9.47
N ASP A 139 -12.51 -12.58 -9.05
CA ASP A 139 -13.90 -12.95 -9.32
C ASP A 139 -14.17 -12.96 -10.83
N GLU A 140 -15.22 -13.66 -11.27
CA GLU A 140 -15.52 -13.85 -12.70
C GLU A 140 -15.64 -12.51 -13.47
N ASN A 141 -16.05 -11.42 -12.78
CA ASN A 141 -16.18 -10.10 -13.38
C ASN A 141 -14.84 -9.42 -13.56
N ASP A 142 -13.98 -9.45 -12.54
CA ASP A 142 -12.62 -8.90 -12.62
C ASP A 142 -11.81 -9.60 -13.71
N LYS A 143 -12.00 -10.91 -13.88
CA LYS A 143 -11.35 -11.70 -14.93
C LYS A 143 -11.78 -11.23 -16.32
N LYS A 144 -13.08 -11.05 -16.53
CA LYS A 144 -13.63 -10.58 -17.80
C LYS A 144 -13.13 -9.17 -18.16
N ILE A 145 -13.07 -8.26 -17.17
CA ILE A 145 -12.53 -6.91 -17.35
C ILE A 145 -11.05 -6.97 -17.74
N LEU A 146 -10.28 -7.86 -17.11
CA LEU A 146 -8.86 -8.03 -17.42
C LEU A 146 -8.66 -8.55 -18.85
N GLU A 147 -9.40 -9.58 -19.26
CA GLU A 147 -9.35 -10.16 -20.60
C GLU A 147 -9.70 -9.12 -21.68
N GLU A 148 -10.74 -8.30 -21.47
CA GLU A 148 -11.11 -7.22 -22.39
C GLU A 148 -10.02 -6.15 -22.51
N LYS A 149 -9.37 -5.78 -21.39
CA LYS A 149 -8.25 -4.82 -21.39
C LYS A 149 -7.03 -5.39 -22.10
N MET A 150 -6.68 -6.66 -21.84
CA MET A 150 -5.56 -7.33 -22.52
C MET A 150 -5.80 -7.41 -24.02
N LYS A 151 -7.01 -7.79 -24.46
CA LYS A 151 -7.36 -7.83 -25.89
C LYS A 151 -7.19 -6.48 -26.58
N LYS A 152 -7.59 -5.38 -25.93
CA LYS A 152 -7.37 -4.03 -26.46
C LYS A 152 -5.89 -3.68 -26.57
N ILE A 153 -5.06 -4.07 -25.60
CA ILE A 153 -3.61 -3.85 -25.65
C ILE A 153 -3.00 -4.60 -26.83
N PHE A 154 -3.31 -5.89 -27.01
CA PHE A 154 -2.79 -6.67 -28.15
C PHE A 154 -3.21 -6.06 -29.50
N GLN A 155 -4.46 -5.63 -29.65
CA GLN A 155 -4.93 -4.94 -30.87
C GLN A 155 -4.21 -3.61 -31.15
N LEU A 156 -3.76 -2.91 -30.11
CA LEU A 156 -2.98 -1.67 -30.26
C LEU A 156 -1.54 -1.95 -30.66
N LEU A 157 -0.96 -3.05 -30.18
CA LEU A 157 0.39 -3.49 -30.55
C LEU A 157 0.43 -3.95 -32.02
N GLU A 158 -0.54 -4.76 -32.45
CA GLU A 158 -0.62 -5.25 -33.85
C GLU A 158 -0.80 -4.11 -34.88
N LYS A 159 -1.39 -2.97 -34.49
CA LYS A 159 -1.59 -1.82 -35.37
C LYS A 159 -0.35 -0.93 -35.55
N LYS A 160 0.71 -1.12 -34.77
CA LYS A 160 1.94 -0.32 -34.83
C LYS A 160 3.02 -0.90 -35.76
N ASP A 161 2.82 -2.10 -36.29
CA ASP A 161 3.74 -2.76 -37.23
C ASP A 161 3.45 -2.44 -38.72
N HIS A 162 2.72 -1.36 -38.99
CA HIS A 162 2.42 -0.81 -40.33
C HIS A 162 2.69 0.70 -40.36
#